data_AF-A0A4Q7MEG7-F1
#
_entry.id   AF-A0A4Q7MEG7-F1
#
_cell.length_a   1.000
_cell.length_b   1.000
_cell.length_c   1.000
_cell.angle_alpha   90.00
_cell.angle_beta   90.00
_cell.angle_gamma   90.00
#
_symmetry.space_group_name_H-M   'P 1'
#
loop_
_entity.id
_entity.type
_entity.pdbx_description
1 polymer ?
#
loop_
_entity_poly.entity_id
_entity_poly.type
_entity_poly.pdbx_seq_one_letter_code
_entity_poly.pdbx_strand_id
1 'polypeptide(L)'
;MMDSVTVEPAEPGWYEDPEAPDLERWWQGEHWSDTEFRAKPEDHHIVQYMKGYAELSPRSPTNFIAISSLVCAIIELVAAAALVVTSSKVAASAAPSLATATLLLLVTATILGLGLWTAVMSGLSVANGRRTGRRLPQAVAALGCAVVSAGLSLLAFARLLPDWLLAPGS
;
A
#
# COMPACT_ATOMS: atom_id res chain seq x y z
N MET A 1 0.91 -64.16 -3.12
CA MET A 1 -0.56 -63.99 -3.11
C MET A 1 -0.78 -62.50 -3.28
N MET A 2 -1.10 -62.05 -4.49
CA MET A 2 -1.38 -60.64 -4.78
C MET A 2 -2.89 -60.48 -4.70
N ASP A 3 -3.37 -59.71 -3.73
CA ASP A 3 -4.80 -59.42 -3.60
C ASP A 3 -5.25 -58.71 -4.87
N SER A 4 -6.17 -59.33 -5.60
CA SER A 4 -6.84 -58.72 -6.73
C SER A 4 -7.64 -57.54 -6.22
N VAL A 5 -7.13 -56.32 -6.45
CA VAL A 5 -7.88 -55.09 -6.19
C VAL A 5 -9.06 -55.08 -7.17
N THR A 6 -10.24 -55.40 -6.68
CA THR A 6 -11.49 -55.15 -7.40
C THR A 6 -11.67 -53.64 -7.49
N VAL A 7 -11.39 -53.08 -8.67
CA VAL A 7 -11.72 -51.69 -8.99
C VAL A 7 -13.23 -51.63 -9.18
N GLU A 8 -13.95 -50.97 -8.28
CA GLU A 8 -15.37 -50.74 -8.49
C GLU A 8 -15.57 -49.90 -9.77
N PRO A 9 -16.56 -50.24 -10.61
CA PRO A 9 -16.83 -49.48 -11.84
C PRO A 9 -17.21 -48.05 -11.46
N ALA A 10 -16.58 -47.08 -12.12
CA ALA A 10 -16.86 -45.67 -11.90
C ALA A 10 -18.30 -45.34 -12.33
N GLU A 11 -19.05 -44.62 -11.48
CA GLU A 11 -20.40 -44.17 -11.79
C GLU A 11 -20.39 -43.17 -12.98
N PRO A 12 -21.44 -43.13 -13.83
CA PRO A 12 -21.51 -42.14 -14.91
C PRO A 12 -21.39 -40.70 -14.39
N GLY A 13 -20.55 -39.89 -15.02
CA GLY A 13 -20.17 -38.58 -14.48
C GLY A 13 -19.11 -37.84 -15.29
N TRP A 14 -18.74 -36.65 -14.83
CA TRP A 14 -17.61 -35.90 -15.39
C TRP A 14 -16.33 -36.29 -14.65
N TYR A 15 -15.30 -36.68 -15.40
CA TYR A 15 -14.00 -37.06 -14.88
C TYR A 15 -12.88 -36.42 -15.71
N GLU A 16 -11.66 -36.40 -15.18
CA GLU A 16 -10.51 -35.88 -15.92
C GLU A 16 -10.23 -36.74 -17.16
N ASP A 17 -10.02 -36.08 -18.30
CA ASP A 17 -9.69 -36.77 -19.54
C ASP A 17 -8.23 -37.30 -19.50
N PRO A 18 -7.99 -38.61 -19.67
CA PRO A 18 -6.64 -39.17 -19.67
C PRO A 18 -5.77 -38.69 -20.85
N GLU A 19 -6.38 -38.22 -21.94
CA GLU A 19 -5.68 -37.70 -23.12
C GLU A 19 -5.48 -36.17 -23.06
N ALA A 20 -6.35 -35.45 -22.33
CA ALA A 20 -6.36 -33.99 -22.21
C ALA A 20 -6.55 -33.52 -20.75
N PRO A 21 -5.46 -33.38 -19.96
CA PRO A 21 -5.53 -33.11 -18.52
C PRO A 21 -6.19 -31.78 -18.11
N ASP A 22 -6.45 -30.88 -19.04
CA ASP A 22 -7.10 -29.59 -18.85
C ASP A 22 -8.63 -29.64 -19.03
N LEU A 23 -9.17 -30.76 -19.50
CA LEU A 23 -10.59 -30.98 -19.75
C LEU A 23 -11.19 -32.05 -18.83
N GLU A 24 -12.50 -32.00 -18.71
CA GLU A 24 -13.31 -33.12 -18.22
C GLU A 24 -14.07 -33.74 -19.39
N ARG A 25 -14.10 -35.07 -19.40
CA ARG A 25 -14.83 -35.87 -20.38
C ARG A 25 -15.94 -36.63 -19.65
N TRP A 26 -17.10 -36.78 -20.27
CA TRP A 26 -18.21 -37.51 -19.66
C TRP A 26 -17.95 -39.03 -19.76
N TRP A 27 -17.96 -39.71 -18.61
CA TRP A 27 -17.94 -41.17 -18.49
C TRP A 27 -19.38 -41.68 -18.46
N GLN A 28 -19.71 -42.63 -19.33
CA GLN A 28 -21.07 -43.17 -19.45
C GLN A 28 -21.31 -44.41 -18.57
N GLY A 29 -20.33 -44.85 -17.79
CA GLY A 29 -20.38 -46.07 -16.96
C GLY A 29 -19.60 -47.25 -17.56
N GLU A 30 -19.49 -47.31 -18.89
CA GLU A 30 -18.76 -48.39 -19.60
C GLU A 30 -17.68 -47.85 -20.56
N HIS A 31 -17.87 -46.65 -21.10
CA HIS A 31 -16.94 -46.01 -22.03
C HIS A 31 -17.00 -44.47 -21.90
N TRP A 32 -15.95 -43.80 -22.39
CA TRP A 32 -15.87 -42.35 -22.45
C TRP A 32 -16.69 -41.81 -23.63
N SER A 33 -17.32 -40.64 -23.45
CA SER A 33 -18.11 -39.97 -24.50
C SER A 33 -17.22 -39.32 -25.56
N ASP A 34 -17.41 -39.59 -26.85
CA ASP A 34 -16.58 -39.01 -27.94
C ASP A 34 -16.87 -37.55 -28.29
N THR A 35 -17.95 -36.99 -27.75
CA THR A 35 -18.42 -35.64 -28.11
C THR A 35 -18.66 -34.73 -26.92
N GLU A 36 -18.74 -35.27 -25.71
CA GLU A 36 -19.05 -34.51 -24.50
C GLU A 36 -17.78 -34.19 -23.71
N PHE A 37 -17.31 -32.97 -23.94
CA PHE A 37 -16.18 -32.37 -23.24
C PHE A 37 -16.62 -31.08 -22.58
N ARG A 38 -16.03 -30.77 -21.43
CA ARG A 38 -16.15 -29.44 -20.83
C ARG A 38 -14.83 -29.02 -20.20
N ALA A 39 -14.63 -27.72 -20.04
CA ALA A 39 -13.52 -27.22 -19.23
C ALA A 39 -13.69 -27.69 -17.79
N LYS A 40 -12.58 -28.01 -17.12
CA LYS A 40 -12.59 -28.20 -15.66
C LYS A 40 -13.21 -26.98 -15.01
N PRO A 41 -14.09 -27.16 -14.01
CA PRO A 41 -14.55 -26.05 -13.18
C PRO A 41 -13.31 -25.30 -12.72
N GLU A 42 -13.20 -24.00 -13.05
CA GLU A 42 -12.10 -23.19 -12.55
C GLU A 42 -12.08 -23.37 -11.05
N ASP A 43 -10.96 -23.87 -10.53
CA ASP A 43 -10.87 -24.14 -9.11
C ASP A 43 -10.90 -22.79 -8.40
N HIS A 44 -12.09 -22.40 -7.97
CA HIS A 44 -12.40 -21.04 -7.55
C HIS A 44 -11.45 -20.58 -6.44
N HIS A 45 -10.95 -21.53 -5.64
CA HIS A 45 -9.96 -21.26 -4.61
C HIS A 45 -8.60 -20.84 -5.17
N ILE A 46 -8.08 -21.50 -6.21
CA ILE A 46 -6.78 -21.16 -6.82
C ILE A 46 -6.87 -19.82 -7.54
N VAL A 47 -7.96 -19.57 -8.28
CA VAL A 47 -8.15 -18.30 -8.98
C VAL A 47 -8.27 -17.13 -7.99
N GLN A 48 -9.03 -17.30 -6.91
CA GLN A 48 -9.11 -16.30 -5.84
C GLN A 48 -7.76 -16.09 -5.14
N TYR A 49 -7.03 -17.18 -4.87
CA TYR A 49 -5.70 -17.14 -4.29
C TYR A 49 -4.74 -16.34 -5.20
N MET A 50 -4.66 -16.67 -6.48
CA MET A 50 -3.79 -15.99 -7.44
C MET A 50 -4.17 -14.51 -7.65
N LYS A 51 -5.46 -14.17 -7.70
CA LYS A 51 -5.89 -12.76 -7.71
C LYS A 51 -5.38 -12.01 -6.48
N GLY A 52 -5.41 -12.67 -5.32
CA GLY A 52 -4.81 -12.14 -4.10
C GLY A 52 -3.30 -11.87 -4.23
N TYR A 53 -2.53 -12.71 -4.92
CA TYR A 53 -1.10 -12.48 -5.16
C TYR A 53 -0.84 -11.41 -6.21
N ALA A 54 -1.69 -11.30 -7.23
CA ALA A 54 -1.60 -10.25 -8.24
C ALA A 54 -1.70 -8.85 -7.59
N GLU A 55 -2.56 -8.69 -6.58
CA GLU A 55 -2.62 -7.46 -5.78
C GLU A 55 -1.36 -7.24 -4.93
N LEU A 56 -0.70 -8.32 -4.52
CA LEU A 56 0.54 -8.25 -3.75
C LEU A 56 1.76 -7.86 -4.60
N SER A 57 1.69 -8.01 -5.92
CA SER A 57 2.75 -7.65 -6.85
C SER A 57 3.26 -6.22 -6.63
N PRO A 58 4.59 -5.97 -6.67
CA PRO A 58 5.17 -4.62 -6.66
C PRO A 58 4.64 -3.71 -7.76
N ARG A 59 4.18 -4.31 -8.86
CA ARG A 59 3.62 -3.61 -10.02
C ARG A 59 2.12 -3.35 -9.92
N SER A 60 1.44 -3.86 -8.89
CA SER A 60 0.01 -3.57 -8.74
C SER A 60 -0.16 -2.08 -8.36
N PRO A 61 -1.08 -1.35 -9.00
CA PRO A 61 -1.28 0.08 -8.72
C PRO A 61 -1.53 0.36 -7.24
N THR A 62 -2.30 -0.51 -6.58
CA THR A 62 -2.61 -0.41 -5.15
C THR A 62 -1.38 -0.61 -4.28
N ASN A 63 -0.49 -1.55 -4.62
CA ASN A 63 0.77 -1.73 -3.89
C ASN A 63 1.70 -0.54 -4.08
N PHE A 64 1.82 -0.09 -5.33
CA PHE A 64 2.69 1.00 -5.70
C PHE A 64 2.32 2.27 -4.94
N ILE A 65 1.03 2.61 -4.85
CA ILE A 65 0.55 3.78 -4.09
C ILE A 65 0.82 3.63 -2.59
N ALA A 66 0.55 2.47 -1.99
CA ALA A 66 0.76 2.25 -0.56
C ALA A 66 2.25 2.30 -0.16
N ILE A 67 3.13 1.67 -0.94
CA ILE A 67 4.58 1.69 -0.68
C ILE A 67 5.16 3.08 -0.95
N SER A 68 4.81 3.71 -2.08
CA SER A 68 5.33 5.04 -2.41
C SER A 68 4.90 6.10 -1.40
N SER A 69 3.64 6.08 -0.93
CA SER A 69 3.18 6.99 0.13
C SER A 69 3.93 6.78 1.45
N LEU A 70 4.20 5.53 1.85
CA LEU A 70 4.98 5.24 3.05
C LEU A 70 6.43 5.74 2.93
N VAL A 71 7.09 5.48 1.79
CA VAL A 71 8.47 5.94 1.55
C VAL A 71 8.54 7.47 1.56
N CYS A 72 7.62 8.14 0.86
CA CYS A 72 7.52 9.60 0.88
C CYS A 72 7.32 10.11 2.31
N ALA A 73 6.40 9.53 3.09
CA ALA A 73 6.11 9.97 4.45
C ALA A 73 7.33 9.83 5.39
N ILE A 74 8.15 8.78 5.22
CA ILE A 74 9.39 8.61 5.99
C ILE A 74 10.42 9.67 5.62
N ILE A 75 10.64 9.91 4.31
CA ILE A 75 11.57 10.94 3.84
C ILE A 75 11.15 12.32 4.36
N GLU A 76 9.85 12.60 4.30
CA GLU A 76 9.26 13.85 4.76
C GLU A 76 9.43 14.03 6.28
N LEU A 77 9.19 12.99 7.06
CA LEU A 77 9.40 13.01 8.52
C LEU A 77 10.86 13.31 8.89
N VAL A 78 11.82 12.71 8.18
CA VAL A 78 13.25 13.00 8.36
C VAL A 78 13.58 14.45 8.00
N ALA A 79 13.03 14.95 6.89
CA ALA A 79 13.21 16.34 6.47
C ALA A 79 12.62 17.34 7.49
N ALA A 80 11.42 17.06 8.01
CA ALA A 80 10.77 17.89 9.03
C ALA A 80 11.57 17.91 10.35
N ALA A 81 12.09 16.76 10.78
CA ALA A 81 12.98 16.70 11.94
C ALA A 81 14.27 17.51 11.75
N ALA A 82 14.91 17.41 10.58
CA ALA A 82 16.08 18.20 10.24
C ALA A 82 15.78 19.71 10.20
N LEU A 83 14.60 20.10 9.71
CA LEU A 83 14.13 21.48 9.71
C LEU A 83 13.95 22.02 11.13
N VAL A 84 13.39 21.23 12.06
CA VAL A 84 13.27 21.61 13.48
C VAL A 84 14.65 21.87 14.10
N VAL A 85 15.63 21.00 13.86
CA VAL A 85 17.00 21.19 14.38
C VAL A 85 17.64 22.46 13.78
N THR A 86 17.49 22.67 12.47
CA THR A 86 18.09 23.81 11.76
C THR A 86 17.46 25.13 12.18
N SER A 87 16.13 25.20 12.22
CA SER A 87 15.39 26.38 12.68
C SER A 87 15.76 26.77 14.11
N SER A 88 15.96 25.79 15.00
CA SER A 88 16.38 26.04 16.39
C SER A 88 17.77 26.68 16.46
N LYS A 89 18.72 26.21 15.63
CA LYS A 89 20.06 26.81 15.58
C LYS A 89 20.03 28.22 15.02
N VAL A 90 19.16 28.48 14.04
CA VAL A 90 18.99 29.81 13.42
C VAL A 90 18.30 30.77 14.39
N ALA A 91 17.28 30.32 15.11
CA ALA A 91 16.60 31.11 16.14
C ALA A 91 17.53 31.50 17.30
N ALA A 92 18.50 30.65 17.64
CA ALA A 92 19.53 30.97 18.64
C ALA A 92 20.59 31.98 18.14
N SER A 93 20.61 32.31 16.85
CA SER A 93 21.56 33.30 16.30
C SER A 93 21.05 34.72 16.51
N ALA A 94 21.94 35.64 16.88
CA ALA A 94 21.58 37.02 17.24
C ALA A 94 20.92 37.83 16.11
N ALA A 95 21.16 37.45 14.84
CA ALA A 95 20.57 38.10 13.67
C ALA A 95 20.60 37.13 12.46
N PRO A 96 19.56 36.32 12.23
CA PRO A 96 19.48 35.53 11.02
C PRO A 96 19.41 36.44 9.80
N SER A 97 20.17 36.13 8.76
CA SER A 97 20.10 36.90 7.50
C SER A 97 18.72 36.75 6.85
N LEU A 98 18.25 37.77 6.13
CA LEU A 98 16.99 37.72 5.38
C LEU A 98 16.96 36.54 4.39
N ALA A 99 18.11 36.21 3.79
CA ALA A 99 18.26 35.07 2.90
C ALA A 99 18.01 33.74 3.63
N THR A 100 18.57 33.58 4.83
CA THR A 100 18.36 32.39 5.67
C THR A 100 16.90 32.23 6.06
N ALA A 101 16.25 33.31 6.51
CA ALA A 101 14.84 33.28 6.88
C ALA A 101 13.94 32.91 5.69
N THR A 102 14.16 33.53 4.53
CA THR A 102 13.42 33.23 3.30
C THR A 102 13.59 31.76 2.88
N LEU A 103 14.82 31.24 2.92
CA LEU A 103 15.09 29.84 2.58
C LEU A 103 14.35 28.88 3.51
N LEU A 104 14.37 29.13 4.83
CA LEU A 104 13.66 28.29 5.79
C LEU A 104 12.14 28.31 5.58
N LEU A 105 11.57 29.47 5.23
CA LEU A 105 10.15 29.57 4.89
C LEU A 105 9.79 28.76 3.65
N LEU A 106 10.61 28.84 2.58
CA LEU A 106 10.40 28.06 1.36
C LEU A 106 10.52 26.56 1.62
N VAL A 107 11.50 26.12 2.41
CA VAL A 107 11.66 24.72 2.80
C VAL A 107 10.46 24.25 3.62
N THR A 108 10.01 25.05 4.60
CA THR A 108 8.84 24.76 5.42
C THR A 108 7.58 24.60 4.56
N ALA A 109 7.32 25.56 3.67
CA ALA A 109 6.16 25.51 2.76
C ALA A 109 6.23 24.28 1.84
N THR A 110 7.43 23.93 1.36
CA THR A 110 7.64 22.74 0.52
C THR A 110 7.31 21.46 1.29
N ILE A 111 7.82 21.31 2.52
CA ILE A 111 7.54 20.13 3.35
C ILE A 111 6.04 20.04 3.66
N LEU A 112 5.38 21.16 3.99
CA LEU A 112 3.92 21.17 4.23
C LEU A 112 3.12 20.79 2.98
N GLY A 113 3.51 21.29 1.80
CA GLY A 113 2.87 20.93 0.53
C GLY A 113 3.02 19.43 0.21
N LEU A 114 4.22 18.87 0.41
CA LEU A 114 4.47 17.44 0.28
C LEU A 114 3.67 16.63 1.31
N GLY A 115 3.61 17.09 2.56
CA GLY A 115 2.81 16.46 3.63
C GLY A 115 1.33 16.40 3.33
N LEU A 116 0.77 17.48 2.78
CA LEU A 116 -0.61 17.49 2.34
C LEU A 116 -0.84 16.48 1.21
N TRP A 117 0.06 16.44 0.22
CA TRP A 117 -0.02 15.46 -0.88
C TRP A 117 0.09 14.02 -0.35
N THR A 118 1.05 13.73 0.52
CA THR A 118 1.23 12.42 1.17
C THR A 118 -0.01 12.02 1.96
N ALA A 119 -0.64 12.95 2.69
CA ALA A 119 -1.86 12.71 3.44
C ALA A 119 -3.05 12.38 2.53
N VAL A 120 -3.21 13.11 1.41
CA VAL A 120 -4.25 12.81 0.40
C VAL A 120 -4.05 11.41 -0.20
N MET A 121 -2.83 11.09 -0.64
CA MET A 121 -2.53 9.78 -1.22
C MET A 121 -2.70 8.64 -0.20
N SER A 122 -2.31 8.87 1.06
CA SER A 122 -2.53 7.92 2.15
C SER A 122 -4.01 7.74 2.45
N GLY A 123 -4.81 8.81 2.42
CA GLY A 123 -6.27 8.75 2.59
C GLY A 123 -6.96 7.93 1.50
N LEU A 124 -6.58 8.12 0.24
CA LEU A 124 -7.04 7.29 -0.88
C LEU A 124 -6.63 5.82 -0.70
N SER A 125 -5.40 5.58 -0.24
CA SER A 125 -4.89 4.24 0.04
C SER A 125 -5.65 3.56 1.20
N VAL A 126 -5.98 4.30 2.26
CA VAL A 126 -6.83 3.80 3.38
C VAL A 126 -8.23 3.46 2.88
N ALA A 127 -8.85 4.33 2.08
CA ALA A 127 -10.18 4.09 1.52
C ALA A 127 -10.21 2.82 0.65
N ASN A 128 -9.17 2.60 -0.16
CA ASN A 128 -9.01 1.38 -0.95
C ASN A 128 -8.71 0.16 -0.08
N GLY A 129 -7.81 0.28 0.90
CA GLY A 129 -7.43 -0.81 1.81
C GLY A 129 -8.59 -1.29 2.70
N ARG A 130 -9.55 -0.41 3.04
CA ARG A 130 -10.79 -0.81 3.73
C ARG A 130 -11.67 -1.74 2.91
N ARG A 131 -11.62 -1.66 1.58
CA ARG A 131 -12.41 -2.54 0.68
C ARG A 131 -11.80 -3.93 0.56
N THR A 132 -10.47 -4.03 0.56
CA THR A 132 -9.75 -5.29 0.35
C THR A 132 -9.26 -5.94 1.65
N GLY A 133 -9.29 -5.22 2.77
CA GLY A 133 -8.75 -5.65 4.08
C GLY A 133 -7.21 -5.72 4.12
N ARG A 134 -6.55 -5.58 2.98
CA ARG A 134 -5.09 -5.72 2.83
C ARG A 134 -4.44 -4.33 2.83
N ARG A 135 -3.28 -4.22 3.46
CA ARG A 135 -2.42 -3.00 3.49
C ARG A 135 -2.96 -1.77 4.21
N LEU A 136 -4.10 -1.90 4.90
CA LEU A 136 -4.59 -0.85 5.79
C LEU A 136 -3.51 -0.36 6.79
N PRO A 137 -2.68 -1.22 7.41
CA PRO A 137 -1.65 -0.76 8.35
C PRO A 137 -0.61 0.17 7.72
N GLN A 138 -0.20 -0.12 6.47
CA GLN A 138 0.81 0.67 5.76
C GLN A 138 0.26 2.05 5.40
N ALA A 139 -0.97 2.11 4.89
CA ALA A 139 -1.64 3.37 4.56
C ALA A 139 -1.89 4.23 5.81
N VAL A 140 -2.28 3.60 6.94
CA VAL A 140 -2.44 4.29 8.23
C VAL A 140 -1.11 4.80 8.77
N ALA A 141 -0.03 4.00 8.68
CA ALA A 141 1.30 4.43 9.10
C ALA A 141 1.82 5.63 8.26
N ALA A 142 1.61 5.60 6.94
CA ALA A 142 1.97 6.71 6.06
C ALA A 142 1.20 7.99 6.43
N LEU A 143 -0.11 7.88 6.68
CA LEU A 143 -0.93 9.01 7.13
C LEU A 143 -0.45 9.56 8.49
N GLY A 144 -0.14 8.69 9.43
CA GLY A 144 0.41 9.09 10.74
C GLY A 144 1.73 9.85 10.60
N CYS A 145 2.65 9.36 9.76
CA CYS A 145 3.92 10.03 9.48
C CYS A 145 3.71 11.42 8.85
N ALA A 146 2.78 11.57 7.90
CA ALA A 146 2.45 12.85 7.29
C ALA A 146 1.92 13.86 8.32
N VAL A 147 1.03 13.43 9.23
CA VAL A 147 0.51 14.30 10.31
C VAL A 147 1.63 14.75 11.26
N VAL A 148 2.51 13.84 11.66
CA VAL A 148 3.66 14.18 12.54
C VAL A 148 4.61 15.14 11.84
N SER A 149 4.93 14.88 10.57
CA SER A 149 5.78 15.75 9.74
C SER A 149 5.20 17.18 9.63
N ALA A 150 3.89 17.30 9.38
CA ALA A 150 3.21 18.58 9.35
C ALA A 150 3.30 19.31 10.70
N GLY A 151 3.09 18.61 11.82
CA GLY A 151 3.24 19.16 13.16
C GLY A 151 4.65 19.67 13.45
N LEU A 152 5.69 18.89 13.08
CA LEU A 152 7.09 19.30 13.22
C LEU A 152 7.42 20.52 12.35
N SER A 153 6.89 20.59 11.13
CA SER A 153 7.10 21.72 10.23
C SER A 153 6.46 23.01 10.76
N LEU A 154 5.24 22.91 11.33
CA LEU A 154 4.58 24.03 12.00
C LEU A 154 5.33 24.46 13.26
N LEU A 155 5.87 23.52 14.03
CA LEU A 155 6.72 23.83 15.18
C LEU A 155 7.99 24.58 14.76
N ALA A 156 8.65 24.14 13.67
CA ALA A 156 9.81 24.83 13.12
C ALA A 156 9.46 26.26 12.65
N PHE A 157 8.30 26.43 11.99
CA PHE A 157 7.79 27.74 11.60
C PHE A 157 7.56 28.66 12.81
N ALA A 158 6.90 28.15 13.86
CA ALA A 158 6.64 28.92 15.07
C ALA A 158 7.92 29.43 15.74
N ARG A 159 9.02 28.66 15.67
CA ARG A 159 10.34 29.07 16.18
C ARG A 159 11.02 30.18 15.37
N LEU A 160 10.56 30.43 14.15
CA LEU A 160 11.07 31.50 13.29
C LEU A 160 10.27 32.79 13.43
N LEU A 161 9.12 32.74 14.12
CA LEU A 161 8.33 33.94 14.37
C LEU A 161 9.04 34.80 15.43
N PRO A 162 9.14 36.13 15.19
CA PRO A 162 9.67 37.05 16.18
C PRO A 162 8.90 36.99 17.51
N ASP A 163 9.59 37.16 18.64
CA ASP A 163 8.96 37.09 19.97
C ASP A 163 7.80 38.09 20.15
N TRP A 164 7.88 39.28 19.53
CA TRP A 164 6.82 40.30 19.58
C TRP A 164 5.54 39.88 18.85
N LEU A 165 5.62 38.93 17.91
CA LEU A 165 4.46 38.33 17.25
C LEU A 165 3.79 37.28 18.14
N LEU A 166 4.54 36.65 19.06
CA LEU A 166 4.05 35.61 19.95
C LEU A 166 3.59 36.15 21.31
N ALA A 167 4.10 37.31 21.73
CA ALA A 167 3.73 38.00 22.97
C ALA A 167 3.03 39.34 22.67
N PRO A 168 1.70 39.36 22.42
CA PRO A 168 0.98 40.60 22.23
C PRO A 168 0.90 41.40 23.54
N GLY A 169 1.77 42.40 23.68
CA GLY A 169 1.60 43.51 24.62
C GLY A 169 1.90 43.23 26.11
N SER A 170 3.15 42.90 26.44
CA SER A 170 3.70 43.11 27.80
C SER A 170 4.23 44.52 27.98
#